data_AF-A0A242FNC5-F1
#
_entry.id   AF-A0A242FNC5-F1
#
_cell.length_a   1.000
_cell.length_b   1.000
_cell.length_c   1.000
_cell.angle_alpha   90.00
_cell.angle_beta   90.00
_cell.angle_gamma   90.00
#
_symmetry.space_group_name_H-M   'P 1'
#
loop_
_entity.id
_entity.type
_entity.pdbx_description
1 polymer ?
#
loop_
_entity_poly.entity_id
_entity_poly.type
_entity_poly.pdbx_seq_one_letter_code
_entity_poly.pdbx_strand_id
1 'polypeptide(L)'
;MKQTTNLTEVQDILQQSSVAIVYLSMPNCSVCHAVRPRLEELLTHYDIPALHLDAFETPEVASRFEVLTAPVVLIFHQGKEVFRQARFIDFKKIRYLLDELTAEDDSLSYEEIFRTE
;
A
#
# COMPACT_ATOMS: atom_id res chain seq x y z
N MET A 1 9.00 2.23 6.26
CA MET A 1 8.76 1.68 4.90
C MET A 1 10.07 1.15 4.33
N LYS A 2 10.05 0.08 3.56
CA LYS A 2 11.26 -0.50 2.93
C LYS A 2 11.40 0.01 1.50
N GLN A 3 12.53 0.66 1.19
CA GLN A 3 12.84 1.04 -0.19
C GLN A 3 13.38 -0.17 -0.96
N THR A 4 12.89 -0.40 -2.18
CA THR A 4 13.39 -1.46 -3.07
C THR A 4 13.27 -1.05 -4.54
N THR A 5 14.15 -1.62 -5.37
CA THR A 5 14.12 -1.51 -6.84
C THR A 5 13.81 -2.87 -7.48
N ASN A 6 13.69 -3.93 -6.68
CA ASN A 6 13.48 -5.29 -7.17
C ASN A 6 11.99 -5.55 -7.38
N LEU A 7 11.57 -5.56 -8.64
CA LEU A 7 10.17 -5.75 -9.01
C LEU A 7 9.64 -7.15 -8.65
N THR A 8 10.49 -8.18 -8.68
CA THR A 8 10.11 -9.55 -8.28
C THR A 8 9.81 -9.60 -6.80
N GLU A 9 10.67 -8.99 -5.97
CA GLU A 9 10.45 -8.89 -4.52
C GLU A 9 9.13 -8.19 -4.19
N VAL A 10 8.82 -7.09 -4.89
CA VAL A 10 7.54 -6.40 -4.71
C VAL A 10 6.37 -7.34 -5.00
N GLN A 11 6.41 -8.05 -6.12
CA GLN A 11 5.35 -8.98 -6.50
C GLN A 11 5.18 -10.10 -5.48
N ASP A 12 6.27 -10.68 -4.99
CA ASP A 12 6.23 -11.75 -4.00
C ASP A 12 5.57 -11.27 -2.70
N ILE A 13 5.95 -10.08 -2.21
CA ILE A 13 5.35 -9.47 -1.02
C ILE A 13 3.86 -9.19 -1.23
N LEU A 14 3.48 -8.65 -2.40
CA LEU A 14 2.07 -8.39 -2.71
C LEU A 14 1.22 -9.67 -2.74
N GLN A 15 1.79 -10.81 -3.14
CA GLN A 15 1.08 -12.09 -3.18
C GLN A 15 1.04 -12.81 -1.83
N GLN A 16 2.07 -12.65 -0.99
CA GLN A 16 2.19 -13.34 0.30
C GLN A 16 1.47 -12.63 1.45
N SER A 17 1.18 -11.34 1.29
CA SER A 17 0.60 -10.52 2.35
C SER A 17 -0.90 -10.38 2.17
N SER A 18 -1.66 -10.45 3.28
CA SER A 18 -3.09 -10.12 3.25
C SER A 18 -3.27 -8.68 2.79
N VAL A 19 -2.64 -7.72 3.46
CA VAL A 19 -2.64 -6.30 3.07
C VAL A 19 -1.21 -5.83 2.82
N ALA A 20 -0.99 -5.07 1.75
CA ALA A 20 0.32 -4.49 1.45
C ALA A 20 0.18 -3.11 0.80
N ILE A 21 1.19 -2.27 0.99
CA ILE A 21 1.20 -0.90 0.46
C ILE A 21 2.39 -0.71 -0.46
N VAL A 22 2.13 -0.06 -1.59
CA VAL A 22 3.17 0.41 -2.51
C VAL A 22 3.07 1.93 -2.61
N TYR A 23 4.13 2.61 -2.19
CA TYR A 23 4.30 4.03 -2.37
C TYR A 23 5.29 4.29 -3.50
N LEU A 24 4.88 5.05 -4.51
CA LEU A 24 5.74 5.46 -5.62
C LEU A 24 6.05 6.95 -5.53
N SER A 25 7.34 7.29 -5.61
CA SER A 25 7.83 8.67 -5.70
C SER A 25 8.63 8.89 -6.98
N MET A 26 8.99 10.15 -7.21
CA MET A 26 9.93 10.58 -8.25
C MET A 26 10.85 11.67 -7.65
N PRO A 27 12.05 11.89 -8.21
CA PRO A 27 12.93 13.00 -7.83
C PRO A 27 12.27 14.35 -8.12
N ASN A 28 12.74 15.39 -7.43
CA ASN A 28 12.23 16.76 -7.56
C ASN A 28 10.72 16.91 -7.30
N CYS A 29 10.14 16.01 -6.50
CA CYS A 29 8.71 16.00 -6.15
C CYS A 29 8.48 16.64 -4.76
N SER A 30 8.15 17.93 -4.73
CA SER A 30 7.88 18.67 -3.49
C SER A 30 6.78 18.03 -2.64
N VAL A 31 5.72 17.52 -3.27
CA VAL A 31 4.60 16.87 -2.59
C VAL A 31 5.03 15.53 -1.96
N CYS A 32 5.94 14.79 -2.60
CA CYS A 32 6.45 13.53 -2.07
C CYS A 32 7.18 13.72 -0.74
N HIS A 33 7.92 14.82 -0.57
CA HIS A 33 8.60 15.16 0.69
C HIS A 33 7.63 15.39 1.85
N ALA A 34 6.42 15.89 1.57
CA ALA A 34 5.38 16.08 2.58
C ALA A 34 4.58 14.80 2.85
N VAL A 35 4.33 13.99 1.81
CA VAL A 35 3.50 12.77 1.90
C VAL A 35 4.24 11.62 2.57
N ARG A 36 5.50 11.35 2.20
CA ARG A 36 6.24 10.18 2.69
C ARG A 36 6.30 10.10 4.23
N PRO A 37 6.76 11.12 4.98
CA PRO A 37 6.89 11.00 6.43
C PRO A 37 5.54 10.79 7.13
N ARG A 38 4.46 11.41 6.62
CA ARG A 38 3.10 11.22 7.16
C ARG A 38 2.56 9.82 6.89
N LEU A 39 2.90 9.25 5.73
CA LEU A 39 2.55 7.87 5.41
C LEU A 39 3.33 6.92 6.32
N GLU A 40 4.63 7.12 6.49
CA GLU A 40 5.45 6.32 7.41
C GLU A 40 4.91 6.36 8.85
N GLU A 41 4.55 7.53 9.36
CA GLU A 41 3.93 7.71 10.68
C GLU A 41 2.56 7.02 10.79
N LEU A 42 1.71 7.10 9.76
CA LEU A 42 0.44 6.38 9.75
C LEU A 42 0.68 4.86 9.85
N LEU A 43 1.63 4.36 9.06
CA LEU A 43 1.88 2.93 8.92
C LEU A 43 2.57 2.30 10.14
N THR A 44 3.12 3.07 11.08
CA THR A 44 3.63 2.50 12.34
C THR A 44 2.55 1.88 13.22
N HIS A 45 1.27 2.13 12.92
CA HIS A 45 0.12 1.59 13.65
C HIS A 45 -0.37 0.24 13.09
N TYR A 46 0.19 -0.23 11.98
CA TYR A 46 -0.25 -1.45 11.29
C TYR A 46 0.95 -2.36 11.04
N ASP A 47 0.80 -3.66 11.29
CA ASP A 47 1.83 -4.66 10.98
C ASP A 47 1.67 -5.18 9.55
N ILE A 48 1.87 -4.28 8.58
CA ILE A 48 1.72 -4.59 7.15
C ILE A 48 2.98 -4.18 6.38
N PRO A 49 3.37 -4.95 5.35
CA PRO A 49 4.48 -4.56 4.50
C PRO A 49 4.14 -3.31 3.70
N ALA A 50 5.07 -2.35 3.76
CA ALA A 50 4.97 -1.10 3.04
C ALA A 50 6.26 -0.82 2.26
N LEU A 51 6.14 -0.83 0.94
CA LEU A 51 7.24 -0.74 -0.02
C LEU A 51 7.28 0.65 -0.63
N HIS A 52 8.49 1.20 -0.74
CA HIS A 52 8.76 2.46 -1.42
C HIS A 52 9.58 2.19 -2.67
N LEU A 53 9.07 2.64 -3.83
CA LEU A 53 9.79 2.58 -5.09
C LEU A 53 9.94 3.99 -5.67
N ASP A 54 11.11 4.27 -6.23
CA ASP A 54 11.31 5.47 -7.04
C ASP A 54 11.06 5.11 -8.52
N ALA A 55 10.02 5.71 -9.09
CA ALA A 55 9.59 5.45 -10.47
C ALA A 55 10.55 6.02 -11.52
N PHE A 56 11.47 6.91 -11.14
CA PHE A 56 12.55 7.40 -12.00
C PHE A 56 13.75 6.46 -11.99
N GLU A 57 14.14 5.95 -10.82
CA GLU A 57 15.23 4.96 -10.72
C GLU A 57 14.83 3.59 -11.28
N THR A 58 13.56 3.22 -11.16
CA THR A 58 13.03 1.94 -11.65
C THR A 58 11.85 2.16 -12.61
N PRO A 59 12.08 2.57 -13.88
CA PRO A 59 11.00 2.88 -14.82
C PRO A 59 10.03 1.71 -15.08
N GLU A 60 10.49 0.48 -14.92
CA GLU A 60 9.66 -0.72 -15.03
C GLU A 60 8.51 -0.73 -14.02
N VAL A 61 8.70 -0.15 -12.82
CA VAL A 61 7.62 -0.07 -11.81
C VAL A 61 6.54 0.93 -12.23
N ALA A 62 6.93 2.01 -12.92
CA ALA A 62 6.00 2.99 -13.46
C ALA A 62 5.10 2.34 -14.51
N SER A 63 5.68 1.50 -15.39
CA SER A 63 4.90 0.74 -16.37
C SER A 63 4.04 -0.34 -15.70
N ARG A 64 4.58 -1.09 -14.73
CA ARG A 64 3.87 -2.18 -14.05
C ARG A 64 2.61 -1.70 -13.34
N PHE A 65 2.73 -0.59 -12.62
CA PHE A 65 1.64 -0.04 -11.80
C PHE A 65 0.86 1.06 -12.51
N GLU A 66 1.13 1.31 -13.79
CA GLU A 66 0.50 2.34 -14.62
C GLU A 66 0.58 3.74 -13.97
N VAL A 67 1.76 4.09 -13.45
CA VAL A 67 2.00 5.33 -12.71
C VAL A 67 2.72 6.33 -13.62
N LEU A 68 2.01 7.40 -13.98
CA LEU A 68 2.52 8.51 -14.80
C LEU A 68 2.72 9.81 -14.00
N THR A 69 2.54 9.76 -12.68
CA THR A 69 2.62 10.93 -11.80
C THR A 69 3.12 10.51 -10.42
N ALA A 70 3.55 11.46 -9.60
CA ALA A 70 3.99 11.20 -8.23
C ALA A 70 3.48 12.31 -7.29
N PRO A 71 3.27 12.02 -5.98
CA PRO A 71 3.32 10.68 -5.38
C PRO A 71 2.10 9.82 -5.73
N VAL A 72 2.25 8.49 -5.62
CA VAL A 72 1.14 7.53 -5.68
C VAL A 72 1.18 6.61 -4.46
N VAL A 73 0.03 6.38 -3.85
CA VAL A 73 -0.18 5.35 -2.83
C VAL A 73 -1.14 4.31 -3.39
N LEU A 74 -0.69 3.07 -3.42
CA LEU A 74 -1.48 1.90 -3.79
C LEU A 74 -1.64 1.01 -2.55
N ILE A 75 -2.84 0.48 -2.34
CA ILE A 75 -3.10 -0.54 -1.32
C ILE A 75 -3.60 -1.78 -2.03
N PHE A 76 -3.00 -2.90 -1.66
CA PHE A 76 -3.33 -4.23 -2.14
C PHE A 76 -3.95 -5.03 -1.00
N HIS A 77 -4.99 -5.79 -1.31
CA HIS A 77 -5.58 -6.81 -0.45
C HIS A 77 -5.59 -8.13 -1.22
N GLN A 78 -5.00 -9.18 -0.66
CA GLN A 78 -4.87 -10.52 -1.26
C GLN A 78 -4.33 -10.47 -2.70
N GLY A 79 -3.25 -9.72 -2.89
CA GLY A 79 -2.60 -9.54 -4.19
C GLY A 79 -3.37 -8.69 -5.22
N LYS A 80 -4.54 -8.15 -4.88
CA LYS A 80 -5.35 -7.29 -5.76
C LYS A 80 -5.27 -5.84 -5.31
N GLU A 81 -5.11 -4.92 -6.26
CA GLU A 81 -5.20 -3.49 -5.98
C GLU A 81 -6.65 -3.13 -5.63
N VAL A 82 -6.86 -2.61 -4.42
CA VAL A 82 -8.18 -2.21 -3.92
C VAL A 82 -8.30 -0.70 -3.73
N PHE A 83 -7.18 0.02 -3.74
CA PHE A 83 -7.18 1.46 -3.58
C PHE A 83 -5.97 2.11 -4.23
N ARG A 84 -6.23 3.29 -4.83
CA ARG A 84 -5.23 4.12 -5.50
C ARG A 84 -5.51 5.59 -5.23
N GLN A 85 -4.47 6.31 -4.83
CA GLN A 85 -4.46 7.78 -4.82
C GLN A 85 -3.19 8.32 -5.44
N ALA A 86 -3.34 9.35 -6.26
CA ALA A 86 -2.25 9.99 -6.98
C ALA A 86 -2.31 11.50 -6.76
N ARG A 87 -1.16 12.14 -6.58
CA ARG A 87 -0.95 13.58 -6.36
C ARG A 87 -1.54 14.13 -5.06
N PHE A 88 -2.82 13.89 -4.79
CA PHE A 88 -3.53 14.34 -3.60
C PHE A 88 -3.84 13.13 -2.72
N ILE A 89 -3.16 13.07 -1.56
CA ILE A 89 -3.24 11.92 -0.65
C ILE A 89 -4.10 12.28 0.55
N ASP A 90 -5.20 11.56 0.73
CA ASP A 90 -6.12 11.67 1.84
C ASP A 90 -5.82 10.58 2.87
N PHE A 91 -5.04 10.94 3.88
CA PHE A 91 -4.64 10.04 4.96
C PHE A 91 -5.82 9.53 5.79
N LYS A 92 -6.96 10.25 5.83
CA LYS A 92 -8.14 9.77 6.56
C LYS A 92 -8.77 8.59 5.83
N LYS A 93 -8.84 8.64 4.50
CA LYS A 93 -9.33 7.53 3.67
C LYS A 93 -8.40 6.32 3.73
N ILE A 94 -7.08 6.54 3.69
CA ILE A 94 -6.10 5.47 3.85
C ILE A 94 -6.28 4.80 5.21
N ARG A 95 -6.33 5.57 6.30
CA ARG A 95 -6.56 5.05 7.65
C ARG A 95 -7.84 4.21 7.72
N TYR A 96 -8.97 4.78 7.29
CA TYR A 96 -10.26 4.09 7.30
C TYR A 96 -10.22 2.75 6.56
N LEU A 97 -9.59 2.72 5.38
CA LEU A 97 -9.47 1.49 4.61
C LEU A 97 -8.55 0.46 5.27
N LEU A 98 -7.43 0.90 5.86
CA LEU A 98 -6.54 -0.01 6.58
C LEU A 98 -7.21 -0.57 7.84
N ASP A 99 -7.98 0.24 8.56
CA ASP A 99 -8.76 -0.21 9.72
C ASP A 99 -9.75 -1.33 9.32
N GLU A 100 -10.44 -1.16 8.19
CA GLU A 100 -11.37 -2.18 7.68
C GLU A 100 -10.64 -3.47 7.26
N LEU A 101 -9.61 -3.34 6.42
CA LEU A 101 -8.92 -4.50 5.84
C LEU A 101 -8.10 -5.28 6.87
N THR A 102 -7.62 -4.63 7.93
CA THR A 102 -6.86 -5.30 9.00
C THR A 102 -7.76 -5.85 10.09
N ALA A 103 -9.01 -5.39 10.20
CA ALA A 103 -10.03 -6.00 11.06
C ALA A 103 -10.59 -7.31 10.47
N GLU A 104 -10.58 -7.46 9.14
CA GLU A 104 -11.05 -8.67 8.44
C GLU A 104 -10.14 -9.90 8.65
N ASP A 105 -8.86 -9.74 9.02
CA ASP A 105 -7.97 -10.90 9.32
C ASP A 105 -8.29 -11.57 10.67
N ASP A 106 -9.14 -10.94 11.49
CA ASP A 106 -9.73 -11.51 12.70
C ASP A 106 -11.10 -12.18 12.43
N SER A 107 -11.56 -12.21 11.17
CA SER A 107 -12.89 -12.69 10.77
C SER A 107 -12.95 -14.16 10.33
N LEU A 108 -12.23 -15.04 11.05
CA LEU A 108 -12.68 -16.44 11.19
C LEU A 108 -14.07 -16.55 11.86
N SER A 109 -14.69 -15.43 12.27
CA SER A 109 -15.97 -15.37 12.96
C SER A 109 -17.22 -15.52 12.08
N TYR A 110 -17.13 -15.53 10.75
CA TYR A 110 -18.33 -15.81 9.92
C TYR A 110 -18.84 -17.25 10.10
N GLU A 111 -17.94 -18.22 10.26
CA GLU A 111 -18.35 -19.60 10.55
C GLU A 111 -18.86 -19.77 12.00
N GLU A 112 -18.44 -18.89 12.92
CA GLU A 112 -18.88 -18.92 14.31
C GLU A 112 -20.29 -18.32 14.50
N ILE A 113 -20.66 -17.32 13.68
CA ILE A 113 -21.98 -16.68 13.74
C ILE A 113 -23.10 -17.63 13.28
N PHE A 114 -22.80 -18.59 12.39
CA PHE A 114 -23.80 -19.52 11.84
C PHE A 114 -23.66 -20.97 12.33
N ARG A 115 -22.82 -21.25 13.35
CA ARG A 115 -22.89 -22.52 14.10
C ARG A 115 -24.21 -22.57 14.87
N THR A 116 -25.24 -23.07 14.21
CA THR A 116 -26.47 -23.50 14.86
C THR A 116 -26.24 -24.96 15.29
N GLU A 117 -26.30 -25.22 16.60
CA GLU A 117 -26.52 -26.59 17.11
C GLU A 117 -27.94 -27.07 16.78
#